data_AF-A0A941MB99-F1
#
_entry.id   AF-A0A941MB99-F1
#
_cell.length_a   1.000
_cell.length_b   1.000
_cell.length_c   1.000
_cell.angle_alpha   90.00
_cell.angle_beta   90.00
_cell.angle_gamma   90.00
#
_symmetry.space_group_name_H-M   'P 1'
#
loop_
_entity.id
_entity.type
_entity.pdbx_description
1 polymer ?
#
loop_
_entity_poly.entity_id
_entity_poly.type
_entity_poly.pdbx_seq_one_letter_code
_entity_poly.pdbx_strand_id
1 'polypeptide(L)'
;MYDYNETFTKSASQFADVAANVNRLALENAEKVFGLHLAAIETNVNATFAFANELVGVRDAEGLKAALPKGIQIARTNAERSFGAAQEAFADTVKTS
;
A
#
# COMPACT_ATOMS: atom_id res chain seq x y z
N MET A 1 8.96 7.88 -30.09
CA MET A 1 7.77 7.67 -29.25
C MET A 1 7.75 6.21 -28.82
N TYR A 2 8.62 5.80 -27.88
CA TYR A 2 8.71 4.40 -27.38
C TYR A 2 9.25 4.27 -25.92
N ASP A 3 9.29 5.35 -25.13
CA ASP A 3 9.81 5.30 -23.73
C ASP A 3 9.00 4.44 -22.76
N TYR A 4 7.69 4.30 -23.00
CA TYR A 4 6.82 3.49 -22.13
C TYR A 4 7.11 2.00 -22.21
N ASN A 5 7.41 1.49 -23.41
CA ASN A 5 7.73 0.09 -23.61
C ASN A 5 9.09 -0.24 -22.98
N GLU A 6 10.07 0.65 -23.12
CA GLU A 6 11.41 0.44 -22.58
C GLU A 6 11.43 0.47 -21.04
N THR A 7 10.67 1.38 -20.43
CA THR A 7 10.53 1.46 -18.97
C THR A 7 9.82 0.21 -18.41
N PHE A 8 8.73 -0.22 -19.06
CA PHE A 8 8.00 -1.42 -18.65
C PHE A 8 8.85 -2.69 -18.83
N THR A 9 9.53 -2.83 -19.97
CA THR A 9 10.42 -3.96 -20.24
C THR A 9 11.61 -3.98 -19.28
N LYS A 10 12.19 -2.82 -18.93
CA LYS A 10 13.25 -2.74 -17.92
C LYS A 10 12.76 -3.12 -16.54
N SER A 11 11.59 -2.63 -16.12
CA SER A 11 11.02 -3.05 -14.84
C SER A 11 10.73 -4.55 -14.84
N ALA A 12 10.12 -5.08 -15.90
CA ALA A 12 9.83 -6.51 -16.01
C ALA A 12 11.10 -7.38 -16.01
N SER A 13 12.16 -6.95 -16.70
CA SER A 13 13.45 -7.65 -16.70
C SER A 13 14.14 -7.55 -15.34
N GLN A 14 14.09 -6.39 -14.68
CA GLN A 14 14.60 -6.23 -13.32
C GLN A 14 13.82 -7.10 -12.33
N PHE A 15 12.51 -7.22 -12.47
CA PHE A 15 11.71 -8.17 -11.69
C PHE A 15 12.10 -9.62 -11.96
N ALA A 16 12.36 -9.98 -13.22
CA ALA A 16 12.80 -11.32 -13.60
C ALA A 16 14.21 -11.65 -13.09
N ASP A 17 15.15 -10.71 -13.17
CA ASP A 17 16.51 -10.87 -12.66
C ASP A 17 16.52 -10.92 -11.12
N VAL A 18 15.69 -10.11 -10.45
CA VAL A 18 15.49 -10.21 -8.99
C VAL A 18 14.87 -11.56 -8.64
N ALA A 19 13.82 -12.01 -9.34
CA ALA A 19 13.19 -13.31 -9.09
C ALA A 19 14.14 -14.49 -9.34
N ALA A 20 15.03 -14.38 -10.34
CA ALA A 20 16.03 -15.40 -10.65
C ALA A 20 17.19 -15.42 -9.64
N ASN A 21 17.51 -14.29 -9.01
CA ASN A 21 18.62 -14.14 -8.07
C ASN A 21 18.18 -14.24 -6.58
N VAL A 22 16.86 -14.32 -6.33
CA VAL A 22 16.24 -14.44 -5.01
C VAL A 22 16.18 -15.93 -4.62
N ASN A 23 16.89 -16.29 -3.54
CA ASN A 23 16.89 -17.64 -2.98
C ASN A 23 15.45 -18.08 -2.59
N ARG A 24 15.16 -19.40 -2.52
CA ARG A 24 13.82 -19.92 -2.17
C ARG A 24 13.23 -19.30 -0.88
N LEU A 25 14.09 -19.04 0.10
CA LEU A 25 13.74 -18.36 1.37
C LEU A 25 13.35 -16.89 1.17
N ALA A 26 13.97 -16.20 0.21
CA ALA A 26 13.65 -14.82 -0.13
C ALA A 26 12.38 -14.75 -1.02
N LEU A 27 12.06 -15.79 -1.79
CA LEU A 27 10.78 -15.94 -2.50
C LEU A 27 9.61 -16.10 -1.51
N GLU A 28 9.74 -16.96 -0.49
CA GLU A 28 8.73 -17.11 0.57
C GLU A 28 8.55 -15.79 1.37
N ASN A 29 9.64 -15.07 1.66
CA ASN A 29 9.55 -13.77 2.32
C ASN A 29 8.93 -12.70 1.42
N ALA A 30 9.28 -12.66 0.13
CA ALA A 30 8.71 -11.73 -0.83
C ALA A 30 7.20 -11.96 -0.99
N GLU A 31 6.75 -13.20 -1.10
CA GLU A 31 5.33 -13.56 -1.15
C GLU A 31 4.58 -13.13 0.11
N LYS A 32 5.18 -13.34 1.29
CA LYS A 32 4.60 -12.94 2.56
C LYS A 32 4.51 -11.42 2.72
N VAL A 33 5.56 -10.68 2.34
CA VAL A 33 5.58 -9.21 2.35
C VAL A 33 4.57 -8.66 1.33
N PHE A 34 4.51 -9.23 0.12
CA PHE A 34 3.50 -8.84 -0.88
C PHE A 34 2.08 -9.08 -0.37
N GLY A 35 1.82 -10.23 0.25
CA GLY A 35 0.52 -10.55 0.84
C GLY A 35 0.13 -9.56 1.95
N LEU A 36 1.07 -9.19 2.82
CA LEU A 36 0.87 -8.19 3.86
C LEU A 36 0.57 -6.81 3.27
N HIS A 37 1.32 -6.39 2.24
CA HIS A 37 1.10 -5.13 1.54
C HIS A 37 -0.26 -5.10 0.84
N LEU A 38 -0.65 -6.19 0.18
CA LEU A 38 -1.95 -6.28 -0.50
C LEU A 38 -3.12 -6.20 0.50
N ALA A 39 -3.03 -6.93 1.61
CA ALA A 39 -4.05 -6.90 2.66
C ALA A 39 -4.15 -5.53 3.35
N ALA A 40 -3.02 -4.84 3.55
CA ALA A 40 -2.99 -3.48 4.07
C ALA A 40 -3.65 -2.49 3.10
N ILE A 41 -3.40 -2.63 1.78
CA ILE A 41 -4.06 -1.85 0.74
C ILE A 41 -5.56 -2.11 0.74
N GLU A 42 -6.00 -3.37 0.71
CA GLU A 42 -7.42 -3.72 0.75
C GLU A 42 -8.12 -3.13 1.98
N THR A 43 -7.49 -3.23 3.15
CA THR A 43 -8.04 -2.69 4.40
C THR A 43 -8.17 -1.16 4.34
N ASN A 44 -7.14 -0.47 3.86
CA ASN A 44 -7.15 0.98 3.75
C ASN A 44 -8.15 1.47 2.69
N VAL A 45 -8.24 0.78 1.56
CA VAL A 45 -9.18 1.04 0.47
C VAL A 45 -10.61 0.85 0.98
N ASN A 46 -10.93 -0.29 1.59
CA ASN A 46 -12.26 -0.55 2.14
C ASN A 46 -12.67 0.50 3.18
N ALA A 47 -11.79 0.87 4.11
CA ALA A 47 -12.09 1.89 5.12
C ALA A 47 -12.33 3.27 4.50
N THR A 48 -11.53 3.65 3.50
CA THR A 48 -11.66 4.92 2.79
C THR A 48 -12.94 4.96 1.95
N PHE A 49 -13.27 3.88 1.24
CA PHE A 49 -14.52 3.78 0.47
C PHE A 49 -15.75 3.75 1.37
N ALA A 50 -15.71 3.03 2.49
CA ALA A 50 -16.82 3.01 3.45
C ALA A 50 -17.09 4.42 4.02
N PHE A 51 -16.05 5.17 4.35
CA PHE A 51 -16.17 6.56 4.80
C PHE A 51 -16.66 7.49 3.69
N ALA A 52 -16.15 7.35 2.46
CA ALA A 52 -16.66 8.11 1.32
C ALA A 52 -18.15 7.84 1.08
N ASN A 53 -18.59 6.60 1.22
CA ASN A 53 -20.00 6.22 1.06
C ASN A 53 -20.90 6.78 2.18
N GLU A 54 -20.36 6.87 3.41
CA GLU A 54 -21.03 7.54 4.52
C GLU A 54 -21.17 9.05 4.28
N LEU A 55 -20.17 9.68 3.67
CA LEU A 55 -20.23 11.09 3.27
C LEU A 55 -21.26 11.36 2.16
N VAL A 56 -21.57 10.40 1.28
CA VAL A 56 -22.67 10.53 0.30
C VAL A 56 -24.03 10.71 0.99
N GLY A 57 -24.18 10.18 2.20
CA GLY A 57 -25.39 10.33 3.03
C GLY A 57 -25.48 11.66 3.79
N VAL A 58 -24.38 12.42 3.88
CA VAL A 58 -24.34 13.70 4.60
C VAL A 58 -24.96 14.80 3.73
N ARG A 59 -25.99 15.47 4.26
CA ARG A 59 -26.74 16.51 3.53
C ARG A 59 -26.57 17.92 4.10
N ASP A 60 -25.91 18.02 5.25
CA ASP A 60 -25.81 19.26 6.02
C ASP A 60 -24.44 19.39 6.71
N ALA A 61 -24.16 20.61 7.19
CA ALA A 61 -22.88 20.95 7.83
C ALA A 61 -22.68 20.25 9.19
N GLU A 62 -23.74 19.84 9.89
CA GLU A 62 -23.63 19.09 11.13
C GLU A 62 -23.21 17.64 10.86
N GLY A 63 -23.74 16.99 9.82
CA GLY A 63 -23.30 15.67 9.38
C GLY A 63 -21.84 15.65 8.92
N LEU A 64 -21.36 16.72 8.28
CA LEU A 64 -19.95 16.88 7.91
C LEU A 64 -19.04 17.05 9.13
N LYS A 65 -19.48 17.85 10.12
CA LYS A 65 -18.79 17.97 11.41
C LYS A 65 -18.75 16.65 12.18
N ALA A 66 -19.84 15.87 12.13
CA ALA A 66 -19.91 14.56 12.76
C ALA A 66 -19.00 13.52 12.08
N ALA A 67 -18.75 13.64 10.77
CA ALA A 67 -17.84 12.79 10.02
C ALA A 67 -16.34 13.15 10.21
N LEU A 68 -16.03 14.37 10.65
CA LEU A 68 -14.67 14.88 10.80
C LEU A 68 -13.78 14.01 11.71
N PRO A 69 -14.22 13.61 12.92
CA PRO A 69 -13.42 12.76 13.80
C PRO A 69 -13.06 11.42 13.16
N LYS A 70 -14.01 10.83 12.42
CA LYS A 70 -13.83 9.56 11.73
C LYS A 70 -12.84 9.69 10.56
N GLY A 71 -12.92 10.77 9.79
CA GLY A 71 -11.96 11.09 8.73
C GLY A 71 -10.53 11.25 9.28
N ILE A 72 -10.36 11.94 10.41
CA ILE A 72 -9.06 12.09 11.08
C ILE A 72 -8.51 10.74 11.54
N GLN A 73 -9.37 9.86 12.08
CA GLN A 73 -8.96 8.51 12.49
C GLN A 73 -8.49 7.68 11.29
N ILE A 74 -9.23 7.69 10.18
CA ILE A 74 -8.84 6.95 8.96
C ILE A 74 -7.51 7.47 8.42
N ALA A 75 -7.33 8.79 8.35
CA ALA A 75 -6.07 9.38 7.90
C ALA A 75 -4.89 8.97 8.79
N ARG A 76 -5.07 8.98 10.11
CA ARG A 76 -4.05 8.52 11.07
C ARG A 76 -3.72 7.05 10.88
N THR A 77 -4.73 6.17 10.84
CA THR A 77 -4.52 4.73 10.68
C THR A 77 -3.82 4.40 9.36
N ASN A 78 -4.19 5.09 8.27
CA ASN A 78 -3.51 4.94 6.98
C ASN A 78 -2.05 5.43 7.04
N ALA A 79 -1.78 6.53 7.75
CA ALA A 79 -0.43 7.03 7.95
C ALA A 79 0.40 6.05 8.79
N GLU A 80 -0.11 5.57 9.92
CA GLU A 80 0.57 4.59 10.78
C GLU A 80 0.92 3.31 10.03
N ARG A 81 -0.01 2.77 9.23
CA ARG A 81 0.24 1.60 8.39
C ARG A 81 1.26 1.87 7.29
N SER A 82 1.21 3.04 6.66
CA SER A 82 2.17 3.42 5.61
C SER A 82 3.58 3.59 6.19
N PHE A 83 3.71 4.20 7.36
CA PHE A 83 4.98 4.31 8.07
C PHE A 83 5.51 2.95 8.52
N GLY A 84 4.65 2.07 9.03
CA GLY A 84 5.03 0.70 9.37
C GLY A 84 5.54 -0.09 8.16
N ALA A 85 4.79 -0.06 7.06
CA ALA A 85 5.19 -0.69 5.81
C ALA A 85 6.50 -0.11 5.25
N ALA A 86 6.70 1.21 5.36
CA ALA A 86 7.96 1.84 4.97
C ALA A 86 9.13 1.37 5.85
N GLN A 87 8.95 1.30 7.18
CA GLN A 87 9.98 0.80 8.08
C GLN A 87 10.33 -0.67 7.82
N GLU A 88 9.34 -1.53 7.56
CA GLU A 88 9.56 -2.92 7.18
C GLU A 88 10.34 -3.02 5.86
N ALA A 89 9.92 -2.28 4.83
CA ALA A 89 10.61 -2.26 3.54
C ALA A 89 12.06 -1.75 3.66
N PHE A 90 12.31 -0.72 4.48
CA PHE A 90 13.67 -0.23 4.75
C PHE A 90 14.51 -1.25 5.54
N ALA A 91 13.94 -1.89 6.56
CA ALA A 91 14.63 -2.89 7.36
C ALA A 91 15.00 -4.14 6.54
N ASP A 92 14.10 -4.59 5.67
CA ASP A 92 14.36 -5.71 4.75
C ASP A 92 15.39 -5.34 3.69
N THR A 93 15.34 -4.13 3.13
CA THR A 93 16.35 -3.64 2.17
C THR A 93 17.74 -3.60 2.80
N VAL A 94 17.87 -3.08 4.03
CA VAL A 94 19.16 -3.01 4.75
C VAL A 94 19.68 -4.39 5.13
N LYS A 95 18.81 -5.35 5.52
CA LYS A 95 19.22 -6.73 5.81
C LYS A 95 19.66 -7.52 4.58
N THR A 96 19.18 -7.13 3.40
CA THR A 96 19.47 -7.82 2.14
C THR A 96 20.66 -7.19 1.39
N SER A 97 21.19 -6.05 1.88
CA SER A 97 22.38 -5.37 1.35
C SER A 97 23.68 -5.86 1.99
#